data_AF-A0A7W3Y403-F1
#
_entry.id   AF-A0A7W3Y403-F1
#
_cell.length_a   1.000
_cell.length_b   1.000
_cell.length_c   1.000
_cell.angle_alpha   90.00
_cell.angle_beta   90.00
_cell.angle_gamma   90.00
#
_symmetry.space_group_name_H-M   'P 1'
#
loop_
_entity.id
_entity.type
_entity.pdbx_description
1 polymer ?
#
loop_
_entity_poly.entity_id
_entity_poly.type
_entity_poly.pdbx_seq_one_letter_code
_entity_poly.pdbx_strand_id
1 'polypeptide(L)'
;MLAALPLLLGLPGTALAAPDAPEIPFTERYRVVQHGGIARAANSVITCLAPAVPDAVPCPEARAGAGGTNGDYEMTYIDVDDDPNTYNSSRADLRLPAGSRVTLARLYWGGNLRAGEQKPAEDNARVLFAEPGGNYKEVLADTVIGHRPTAVDDGFTASADVTDIVRYASSGAYTVAQLNVAMGHSPVGAWGGWTLVVVYEHPDAPLRTLSLWDGWRTVGDHGGGAGGASPPNS
;
A
#
# COMPACT_ATOMS: atom_id res chain seq x y z
N MET A 1 -51.71 -31.37 -4.95
CA MET A 1 -51.49 -29.96 -5.35
C MET A 1 -50.14 -29.53 -4.82
N LEU A 2 -49.19 -29.24 -5.71
CA LEU A 2 -47.83 -28.80 -5.37
C LEU A 2 -47.85 -27.43 -4.70
N ALA A 3 -47.12 -27.28 -3.59
CA ALA A 3 -46.80 -25.99 -2.98
C ALA A 3 -45.53 -25.44 -3.65
N ALA A 4 -45.62 -24.24 -4.22
CA ALA A 4 -44.49 -23.53 -4.80
C ALA A 4 -43.73 -22.77 -3.70
N LEU A 5 -42.44 -23.09 -3.51
CA LEU A 5 -41.52 -22.27 -2.73
C LEU A 5 -41.09 -21.06 -3.56
N PRO A 6 -41.10 -19.83 -3.02
CA PRO A 6 -40.56 -18.68 -3.72
C PRO A 6 -39.02 -18.71 -3.68
N LEU A 7 -38.43 -18.61 -4.87
CA LEU A 7 -37.00 -18.45 -5.07
C LEU A 7 -36.62 -17.00 -4.68
N LEU A 8 -35.94 -16.81 -3.55
CA LEU A 8 -35.33 -15.53 -3.20
C LEU A 8 -34.10 -15.31 -4.10
N LEU A 9 -34.26 -14.47 -5.11
CA LEU A 9 -33.16 -13.90 -5.88
C LEU A 9 -32.38 -12.93 -4.97
N GLY A 10 -31.20 -13.33 -4.52
CA GLY A 10 -30.26 -12.43 -3.86
C GLY A 10 -29.76 -11.39 -4.86
N LEU A 11 -29.91 -10.11 -4.53
CA LEU A 11 -29.30 -9.02 -5.29
C LEU A 11 -27.78 -9.05 -5.06
N PRO A 12 -26.96 -8.85 -6.11
CA PRO A 12 -25.52 -8.66 -5.92
C PRO A 12 -25.30 -7.36 -5.13
N GLY A 13 -24.66 -7.48 -3.96
CA GLY A 13 -24.26 -6.32 -3.18
C GLY A 13 -23.24 -5.52 -3.97
N THR A 14 -23.58 -4.31 -4.38
CA THR A 14 -22.60 -3.31 -4.81
C THR A 14 -21.72 -3.01 -3.61
N ALA A 15 -20.45 -3.44 -3.65
CA ALA A 15 -19.45 -2.96 -2.72
C ALA A 15 -19.41 -1.43 -2.86
N LEU A 16 -19.80 -0.72 -1.79
CA LEU A 16 -19.65 0.73 -1.74
C LEU A 16 -18.15 1.02 -1.78
N ALA A 17 -17.71 1.79 -2.77
CA ALA A 17 -16.34 2.30 -2.81
C ALA A 17 -16.02 3.02 -1.49
N ALA A 18 -14.83 2.81 -0.95
CA ALA A 18 -14.39 3.50 0.24
C ALA A 18 -14.42 5.03 -0.01
N PRO A 19 -14.98 5.83 0.91
CA PRO A 19 -15.05 7.28 0.71
C PRO A 19 -13.67 7.92 0.82
N ASP A 20 -13.47 9.06 0.15
CA ASP A 20 -12.23 9.85 0.23
C ASP A 20 -12.27 10.83 1.41
N ALA A 21 -11.09 11.10 2.01
CA ALA A 21 -10.91 12.16 3.00
C ALA A 21 -9.53 12.84 2.88
N PRO A 22 -9.45 14.15 3.19
CA PRO A 22 -8.17 14.88 3.20
C PRO A 22 -7.25 14.49 4.36
N GLU A 23 -7.80 13.85 5.39
CA GLU A 23 -7.09 13.37 6.57
C GLU A 23 -7.72 12.05 7.06
N ILE A 24 -6.88 11.13 7.49
CA ILE A 24 -7.27 9.95 8.26
C ILE A 24 -6.67 10.13 9.66
N PRO A 25 -7.49 10.25 10.72
CA PRO A 25 -6.99 10.42 12.08
C PRO A 25 -6.01 9.32 12.48
N PHE A 26 -4.95 9.70 13.19
CA PHE A 26 -4.00 8.72 13.71
C PHE A 26 -4.64 7.93 14.85
N THR A 27 -4.92 6.64 14.61
CA THR A 27 -5.69 5.79 15.53
C THR A 27 -5.05 4.41 15.71
N GLU A 28 -5.32 3.78 16.85
CA GLU A 28 -4.90 2.41 17.13
C GLU A 28 -5.76 1.43 16.31
N ARG A 29 -5.13 0.63 15.46
CA ARG A 29 -5.79 -0.40 14.67
C ARG A 29 -5.78 -1.76 15.33
N TYR A 30 -4.73 -2.03 16.09
CA TYR A 30 -4.52 -3.32 16.69
C TYR A 30 -3.62 -3.20 17.91
N ARG A 31 -3.94 -3.96 18.95
CA ARG A 31 -3.10 -4.15 20.12
C ARG A 31 -3.27 -5.56 20.66
N VAL A 32 -2.15 -6.17 21.02
CA VAL A 32 -2.13 -7.50 21.62
C VAL A 32 -0.92 -7.63 22.55
N VAL A 33 -1.04 -8.48 23.56
CA VAL A 33 0.09 -8.96 24.36
C VAL A 33 0.34 -10.41 23.98
N GLN A 34 1.45 -10.69 23.31
CA GLN A 34 1.78 -12.05 22.84
C GLN A 34 3.29 -12.27 22.73
N HIS A 35 3.70 -13.53 22.72
CA HIS A 35 5.05 -13.92 22.33
C HIS A 35 5.19 -13.74 20.82
N GLY A 36 5.95 -12.76 20.35
CA GLY A 36 5.93 -12.46 18.92
C GLY A 36 6.58 -11.15 18.52
N GLY A 37 6.24 -10.68 17.32
CA GLY A 37 6.80 -9.45 16.76
C GLY A 37 6.00 -8.90 15.59
N ILE A 38 6.57 -7.86 14.98
CA ILE A 38 6.06 -7.22 13.77
C ILE A 38 7.11 -7.38 12.68
N ALA A 39 6.69 -7.85 11.51
CA ALA A 39 7.50 -7.91 10.31
C ALA A 39 6.84 -7.08 9.20
N ARG A 40 7.61 -6.73 8.17
CA ARG A 40 7.10 -6.01 7.01
C ARG A 40 7.73 -6.49 5.70
N ALA A 41 6.97 -6.35 4.63
CA ALA A 41 7.44 -6.41 3.25
C ALA A 41 6.94 -5.15 2.53
N ALA A 42 7.75 -4.55 1.67
CA ALA A 42 7.38 -3.33 0.97
C ALA A 42 8.15 -3.23 -0.34
N ASN A 43 7.53 -2.61 -1.35
CA ASN A 43 8.20 -2.30 -2.61
C ASN A 43 7.54 -1.09 -3.30
N SER A 44 8.25 -0.45 -4.21
CA SER A 44 7.68 0.51 -5.16
C SER A 44 7.03 -0.21 -6.33
N VAL A 45 6.17 0.48 -7.07
CA VAL A 45 5.60 0.01 -8.36
C VAL A 45 6.02 0.92 -9.53
N ILE A 46 6.89 1.88 -9.23
CA ILE A 46 7.42 2.90 -10.13
C ILE A 46 8.95 2.90 -10.00
N THR A 47 9.64 3.07 -11.12
CA THR A 47 11.10 3.20 -11.19
C THR A 47 11.50 4.19 -12.28
N CYS A 48 12.76 4.62 -12.29
CA CYS A 48 13.25 5.47 -13.37
C CYS A 48 13.45 4.66 -14.67
N LEU A 49 13.22 5.30 -15.80
CA LEU A 49 13.54 4.80 -17.13
C LEU A 49 14.84 5.47 -17.64
N ALA A 50 14.86 6.79 -17.65
CA ALA A 50 15.98 7.60 -18.12
C ALA A 50 16.01 8.98 -17.45
N PRO A 51 17.19 9.62 -17.32
CA PRO A 51 17.29 11.03 -16.96
C PRO A 51 16.38 11.93 -17.82
N ALA A 52 15.62 12.81 -17.17
CA ALA A 52 14.81 13.84 -17.82
C ALA A 52 15.42 15.25 -17.67
N VAL A 53 16.42 15.41 -16.80
CA VAL A 53 17.16 16.67 -16.60
C VAL A 53 18.66 16.47 -16.84
N PRO A 54 19.41 17.52 -17.24
CA PRO A 54 20.81 17.40 -17.68
C PRO A 54 21.79 16.82 -16.65
N ASP A 55 21.58 17.08 -15.36
CA ASP A 55 22.53 16.75 -14.28
C ASP A 55 22.10 15.52 -13.46
N ALA A 56 21.06 14.81 -13.88
CA ALA A 56 20.63 13.59 -13.20
C ALA A 56 21.62 12.45 -13.43
N VAL A 57 21.94 11.72 -12.36
CA VAL A 57 22.77 10.52 -12.49
C VAL A 57 22.08 9.48 -13.39
N PRO A 58 22.83 8.62 -14.09
CA PRO A 58 22.21 7.57 -14.88
C PRO A 58 21.26 6.69 -14.04
N CYS A 59 20.08 6.38 -14.58
CA CYS A 59 19.06 5.64 -13.84
C CYS A 59 19.55 4.29 -13.24
N PRO A 60 20.43 3.49 -13.87
CA PRO A 60 21.00 2.31 -13.20
C PRO A 60 21.78 2.63 -11.92
N GLU A 61 22.48 3.76 -11.88
CA GLU A 61 23.23 4.21 -10.71
C GLU A 61 22.29 4.74 -9.61
N ALA A 62 21.26 5.51 -9.99
CA ALA A 62 20.20 5.93 -9.08
C ALA A 62 19.53 4.72 -8.40
N ARG A 63 19.19 3.68 -9.18
CA ARG A 63 18.63 2.42 -8.67
C ARG A 63 19.60 1.63 -7.78
N ALA A 64 20.91 1.84 -7.93
CA ALA A 64 21.93 1.27 -7.07
C ALA A 64 22.19 2.09 -5.79
N GLY A 65 21.46 3.19 -5.58
CA GLY A 65 21.55 4.03 -4.39
C GLY A 65 22.39 5.30 -4.55
N ALA A 66 22.76 5.68 -5.78
CA ALA A 66 23.27 7.02 -6.03
C ALA A 66 22.16 8.07 -5.80
N GLY A 67 22.55 9.33 -5.58
CA GLY A 67 21.59 10.40 -5.33
C GLY A 67 20.72 10.70 -6.55
N GLY A 68 19.43 10.97 -6.33
CA GLY A 68 18.49 11.38 -7.37
C GLY A 68 17.08 11.58 -6.82
N THR A 69 16.29 12.42 -7.48
CA THR A 69 14.88 12.66 -7.15
C THR A 69 14.02 12.10 -8.26
N ASN A 70 12.85 11.55 -7.95
CA ASN A 70 11.92 11.02 -8.96
C ASN A 70 11.45 12.06 -9.99
N GLY A 71 11.49 13.36 -9.68
CA GLY A 71 11.24 14.44 -10.64
C GLY A 71 12.37 14.67 -11.67
N ASP A 72 13.54 14.05 -11.47
CA ASP A 72 14.69 14.19 -12.36
C ASP A 72 14.66 13.19 -13.53
N TYR A 73 13.67 12.29 -13.58
CA TYR A 73 13.62 11.15 -14.49
C TYR A 73 12.28 11.04 -15.21
N GLU A 74 12.32 10.48 -16.41
CA GLU A 74 11.16 9.81 -16.98
C GLU A 74 10.92 8.54 -16.15
N MET A 75 9.75 8.44 -15.53
CA MET A 75 9.40 7.33 -14.65
C MET A 75 8.55 6.30 -15.39
N THR A 76 8.72 5.02 -15.06
CA THR A 76 8.00 3.91 -15.67
C THR A 76 7.54 2.90 -14.63
N TYR A 77 6.57 2.06 -15.01
CA TYR A 77 6.06 1.00 -14.15
C TYR A 77 7.12 -0.09 -13.90
N ILE A 78 7.12 -0.61 -12.68
CA ILE A 78 7.70 -1.92 -12.39
C ILE A 78 6.63 -2.95 -12.69
N ASP A 79 6.97 -3.95 -13.50
CA ASP A 79 6.13 -5.09 -13.78
C ASP A 79 6.98 -6.36 -13.74
N VAL A 80 6.73 -7.24 -12.75
CA VAL A 80 7.51 -8.45 -12.45
C VAL A 80 6.74 -9.74 -12.75
N ASP A 81 5.59 -9.63 -13.40
CA ASP A 81 4.79 -10.75 -13.89
C ASP A 81 4.50 -10.61 -15.39
N ASP A 82 3.77 -11.59 -15.93
CA ASP A 82 3.41 -11.67 -17.34
C ASP A 82 1.88 -11.57 -17.54
N ASP A 83 1.12 -11.05 -16.55
CA ASP A 83 -0.34 -10.96 -16.63
C ASP A 83 -0.75 -9.72 -17.47
N PRO A 84 -1.38 -9.88 -18.64
CA PRO A 84 -1.78 -8.75 -19.47
C PRO A 84 -2.88 -7.87 -18.85
N ASN A 85 -3.47 -8.31 -17.72
CA ASN A 85 -4.48 -7.56 -16.98
C ASN A 85 -3.87 -6.68 -15.87
N THR A 86 -2.55 -6.74 -15.67
CA THR A 86 -1.79 -5.88 -14.77
C THR A 86 -0.91 -4.94 -15.60
N TYR A 87 -0.90 -3.63 -15.29
CA TYR A 87 0.05 -2.69 -15.91
C TYR A 87 1.25 -2.37 -15.01
N ASN A 88 1.16 -2.75 -13.74
CA ASN A 88 2.29 -2.76 -12.82
C ASN A 88 2.13 -3.91 -11.83
N SER A 89 3.27 -4.42 -11.38
CA SER A 89 3.37 -5.43 -10.35
C SER A 89 4.75 -5.36 -9.70
N SER A 90 4.81 -5.51 -8.39
CA SER A 90 6.09 -5.62 -7.69
C SER A 90 6.02 -6.54 -6.49
N ARG A 91 7.17 -7.06 -6.09
CA ARG A 91 7.28 -8.18 -5.16
C ARG A 91 8.28 -7.88 -4.04
N ALA A 92 7.96 -8.28 -2.81
CA ALA A 92 8.89 -8.23 -1.69
C ALA A 92 8.73 -9.44 -0.77
N ASP A 93 9.84 -9.85 -0.15
CA ASP A 93 9.86 -10.97 0.79
C ASP A 93 9.39 -10.54 2.18
N LEU A 94 8.36 -11.21 2.68
CA LEU A 94 8.04 -11.23 4.10
C LEU A 94 8.82 -12.35 4.78
N ARG A 95 9.62 -12.00 5.79
CA ARG A 95 10.41 -12.96 6.57
C ARG A 95 9.87 -13.06 7.99
N LEU A 96 9.32 -14.23 8.32
CA LEU A 96 8.86 -14.60 9.64
C LEU A 96 9.71 -15.78 10.16
N PRO A 97 9.96 -15.86 11.48
CA PRO A 97 10.53 -17.06 12.07
C PRO A 97 9.69 -18.30 11.73
N ALA A 98 10.34 -19.44 11.46
CA ALA A 98 9.64 -20.69 11.16
C ALA A 98 8.73 -21.09 12.33
N GLY A 99 7.50 -21.53 12.06
CA GLY A 99 6.52 -21.83 13.10
C GLY A 99 5.74 -20.61 13.62
N SER A 100 5.96 -19.41 13.06
CA SER A 100 5.16 -18.23 13.40
C SER A 100 3.70 -18.38 12.94
N ARG A 101 2.78 -17.89 13.76
CA ARG A 101 1.36 -17.72 13.41
C ARG A 101 1.05 -16.24 13.20
N VAL A 102 0.49 -15.88 12.06
CA VAL A 102 0.05 -14.50 11.80
C VAL A 102 -1.23 -14.21 12.57
N THR A 103 -1.23 -13.12 13.35
CA THR A 103 -2.38 -12.65 14.13
C THR A 103 -3.04 -11.41 13.54
N LEU A 104 -2.29 -10.63 12.75
CA LEU A 104 -2.78 -9.53 11.92
C LEU A 104 -1.90 -9.39 10.68
N ALA A 105 -2.49 -9.09 9.53
CA ALA A 105 -1.78 -8.56 8.38
C ALA A 105 -2.57 -7.42 7.74
N ARG A 106 -1.92 -6.27 7.55
CA ARG A 106 -2.53 -5.08 6.94
C ARG A 106 -1.69 -4.61 5.76
N LEU A 107 -2.33 -4.48 4.61
CA LEU A 107 -1.72 -3.96 3.39
C LEU A 107 -2.05 -2.48 3.28
N TYR A 108 -1.02 -1.68 3.01
CA TYR A 108 -1.11 -0.26 2.71
C TYR A 108 -0.60 -0.04 1.29
N TRP A 109 -1.28 0.81 0.53
CA TRP A 109 -0.83 1.22 -0.80
C TRP A 109 -1.18 2.67 -1.07
N GLY A 110 -0.46 3.28 -2.01
CA GLY A 110 -0.69 4.66 -2.38
C GLY A 110 0.34 5.14 -3.39
N GLY A 111 0.15 6.37 -3.85
CA GLY A 111 1.03 6.99 -4.82
C GLY A 111 0.46 8.28 -5.38
N ASN A 112 1.02 8.71 -6.50
CA ASN A 112 0.60 9.87 -7.26
C ASN A 112 -0.23 9.47 -8.47
N LEU A 113 -1.37 10.13 -8.67
CA LEU A 113 -2.22 9.95 -9.84
C LEU A 113 -1.85 10.87 -11.01
N ARG A 114 -0.86 11.76 -10.84
CA ARG A 114 -0.47 12.77 -11.85
C ARG A 114 1.04 12.88 -12.05
N ALA A 115 1.56 12.26 -13.09
CA ALA A 115 2.96 12.39 -13.47
C ALA A 115 3.13 12.06 -14.95
N GLY A 116 3.01 13.04 -15.86
CA GLY A 116 2.91 12.77 -17.30
C GLY A 116 1.55 12.16 -17.68
N GLU A 117 1.19 11.03 -17.06
CA GLU A 117 -0.17 10.48 -17.05
C GLU A 117 -1.09 11.14 -16.02
N GLN A 118 -2.39 10.93 -16.19
CA GLN A 118 -3.43 11.24 -15.21
C GLN A 118 -4.31 10.00 -15.00
N LYS A 119 -4.35 9.50 -13.76
CA LYS A 119 -5.11 8.30 -13.40
C LYS A 119 -6.45 8.68 -12.73
N PRO A 120 -7.52 7.92 -13.00
CA PRO A 120 -8.82 8.13 -12.37
C PRO A 120 -8.78 7.77 -10.88
N ALA A 121 -9.28 8.64 -9.99
CA ALA A 121 -9.22 8.41 -8.54
C ALA A 121 -10.13 7.27 -8.06
N GLU A 122 -11.18 6.93 -8.82
CA GLU A 122 -12.12 5.84 -8.52
C GLU A 122 -11.43 4.46 -8.43
N ASP A 123 -10.26 4.29 -9.05
CA ASP A 123 -9.49 3.05 -9.01
C ASP A 123 -8.58 2.93 -7.77
N ASN A 124 -8.50 3.96 -6.91
CA ASN A 124 -7.64 3.99 -5.72
C ASN A 124 -7.96 2.89 -4.69
N ALA A 125 -9.22 2.45 -4.67
CA ALA A 125 -9.74 1.54 -3.66
C ALA A 125 -9.30 0.08 -3.86
N ARG A 126 -8.64 -0.26 -4.97
CA ARG A 126 -8.44 -1.64 -5.40
C ARG A 126 -7.00 -1.93 -5.77
N VAL A 127 -6.50 -3.08 -5.34
CA VAL A 127 -5.25 -3.69 -5.83
C VAL A 127 -5.46 -5.19 -6.05
N LEU A 128 -4.52 -5.81 -6.77
CA LEU A 128 -4.40 -7.26 -6.80
C LEU A 128 -3.27 -7.69 -5.87
N PHE A 129 -3.51 -8.73 -5.07
CA PHE A 129 -2.57 -9.23 -4.08
C PHE A 129 -2.39 -10.74 -4.22
N ALA A 130 -1.14 -11.19 -4.28
CA ALA A 130 -0.78 -12.60 -4.34
C ALA A 130 0.24 -12.93 -3.25
N GLU A 131 -0.09 -13.96 -2.48
CA GLU A 131 0.80 -14.59 -1.53
C GLU A 131 1.84 -15.51 -2.22
N PRO A 132 2.87 -15.99 -1.50
CA PRO A 132 3.88 -16.87 -2.08
C PRO A 132 3.28 -18.11 -2.75
N GLY A 133 3.49 -18.23 -4.07
CA GLY A 133 2.96 -19.34 -4.89
C GLY A 133 1.44 -19.32 -5.12
N GLY A 134 0.75 -18.26 -4.69
CA GLY A 134 -0.69 -18.08 -4.88
C GLY A 134 -1.04 -17.35 -6.17
N ASN A 135 -2.34 -17.35 -6.49
CA ASN A 135 -2.91 -16.52 -7.55
C ASN A 135 -3.35 -15.16 -7.01
N TYR A 136 -3.41 -14.16 -7.89
CA TYR A 136 -3.96 -12.84 -7.56
C TYR A 136 -5.38 -12.92 -7.02
N LYS A 137 -5.60 -12.16 -5.95
CA LYS A 137 -6.90 -11.90 -5.33
C LYS A 137 -7.14 -10.41 -5.36
N GLU A 138 -8.39 -10.04 -5.61
CA GLU A 138 -8.80 -8.66 -5.44
C GLU A 138 -8.80 -8.29 -3.95
N VAL A 139 -8.17 -7.17 -3.63
CA VAL A 139 -8.20 -6.56 -2.31
C VAL A 139 -8.79 -5.17 -2.45
N LEU A 140 -9.85 -4.92 -1.67
CA LEU A 140 -10.53 -3.64 -1.59
C LEU A 140 -10.14 -2.93 -0.31
N ALA A 141 -9.98 -1.61 -0.37
CA ALA A 141 -9.78 -0.78 0.80
C ALA A 141 -10.92 -0.95 1.79
N ASP A 142 -10.58 -1.26 3.04
CA ASP A 142 -11.55 -1.38 4.15
C ASP A 142 -11.61 -0.11 5.02
N THR A 143 -10.84 0.91 4.64
CA THR A 143 -10.82 2.25 5.24
C THR A 143 -11.10 3.31 4.22
N VAL A 144 -11.50 4.48 4.72
CA VAL A 144 -11.45 5.77 3.99
C VAL A 144 -10.11 5.91 3.26
N ILE A 145 -10.17 6.38 2.02
CA ILE A 145 -9.00 6.66 1.19
C ILE A 145 -8.51 8.06 1.53
N GLY A 146 -7.25 8.17 1.92
CA GLY A 146 -6.62 9.48 2.09
C GLY A 146 -6.35 10.05 0.72
N HIS A 147 -6.80 11.27 0.43
CA HIS A 147 -6.70 11.87 -0.90
C HIS A 147 -6.31 13.34 -0.82
N ARG A 148 -5.30 13.74 -1.62
CA ARG A 148 -4.74 15.09 -1.64
C ARG A 148 -4.46 15.53 -3.08
N PRO A 149 -5.45 16.15 -3.75
CA PRO A 149 -5.20 16.84 -5.01
C PRO A 149 -4.48 18.17 -4.75
N THR A 150 -3.43 18.45 -5.53
CA THR A 150 -2.82 19.78 -5.64
C THR A 150 -2.80 20.23 -7.11
N ALA A 151 -2.14 21.37 -7.37
CA ALA A 151 -1.92 21.85 -8.73
C ALA A 151 -0.88 21.00 -9.50
N VAL A 152 0.02 20.31 -8.80
CA VAL A 152 1.18 19.62 -9.40
C VAL A 152 1.17 18.11 -9.20
N ASP A 153 0.46 17.62 -8.19
CA ASP A 153 0.30 16.19 -7.89
C ASP A 153 -1.11 15.87 -7.41
N ASP A 154 -1.36 14.57 -7.27
CA ASP A 154 -2.60 14.06 -6.69
C ASP A 154 -2.31 12.79 -5.91
N GLY A 155 -1.98 12.96 -4.64
CA GLY A 155 -1.51 11.88 -3.78
C GLY A 155 -2.66 11.15 -3.10
N PHE A 156 -2.56 9.83 -2.97
CA PHE A 156 -3.52 9.04 -2.20
C PHE A 156 -2.86 7.96 -1.33
N THR A 157 -3.62 7.47 -0.34
CA THR A 157 -3.29 6.28 0.44
C THR A 157 -4.56 5.48 0.73
N ALA A 158 -4.44 4.16 0.74
CA ALA A 158 -5.50 3.23 1.04
C ALA A 158 -4.93 2.02 1.80
N SER A 159 -5.80 1.29 2.48
CA SER A 159 -5.40 0.13 3.26
C SER A 159 -6.50 -0.90 3.41
N ALA A 160 -6.10 -2.14 3.65
CA ALA A 160 -7.01 -3.27 3.88
C ALA A 160 -6.41 -4.29 4.85
N ASP A 161 -7.26 -4.89 5.67
CA ASP A 161 -6.95 -6.12 6.40
C ASP A 161 -6.88 -7.29 5.41
N VAL A 162 -5.69 -7.90 5.32
CA VAL A 162 -5.40 -9.07 4.48
C VAL A 162 -5.02 -10.28 5.34
N THR A 163 -5.36 -10.26 6.63
CA THR A 163 -5.00 -11.30 7.61
C THR A 163 -5.40 -12.68 7.10
N ASP A 164 -6.61 -12.85 6.55
CA ASP A 164 -7.06 -14.16 6.10
C ASP A 164 -6.31 -14.68 4.87
N ILE A 165 -5.76 -13.80 4.02
CA ILE A 165 -4.90 -14.19 2.89
C ILE A 165 -3.52 -14.60 3.42
N VAL A 166 -2.94 -13.79 4.32
CA VAL A 166 -1.56 -13.96 4.80
C VAL A 166 -1.44 -15.09 5.82
N ARG A 167 -2.48 -15.36 6.62
CA ARG A 167 -2.49 -16.34 7.71
C ARG A 167 -2.05 -17.74 7.28
N TYR A 168 -2.37 -18.12 6.04
CA TYR A 168 -2.07 -19.45 5.50
C TYR A 168 -0.82 -19.48 4.62
N ALA A 169 -0.25 -18.32 4.30
CA ALA A 169 0.74 -18.19 3.24
C ALA A 169 2.20 -18.08 3.71
N SER A 170 2.43 -18.09 5.02
CA SER A 170 3.74 -18.21 5.66
C SER A 170 4.76 -17.12 5.23
N SER A 171 6.07 -17.39 5.33
CA SER A 171 7.10 -16.48 4.82
C SER A 171 7.31 -16.67 3.33
N GLY A 172 7.69 -15.60 2.63
CA GLY A 172 8.06 -15.67 1.22
C GLY A 172 7.73 -14.39 0.47
N ALA A 173 7.75 -14.51 -0.85
CA ALA A 173 7.56 -13.37 -1.74
C ALA A 173 6.08 -13.05 -1.97
N TYR A 174 5.65 -11.88 -1.53
CA TYR A 174 4.32 -11.33 -1.77
C TYR A 174 4.36 -10.36 -2.94
N THR A 175 3.33 -10.39 -3.78
CA THR A 175 3.22 -9.54 -4.98
C THR A 175 1.99 -8.67 -4.89
N VAL A 176 2.14 -7.39 -5.17
CA VAL A 176 1.02 -6.45 -5.34
C VAL A 176 1.06 -5.91 -6.76
N ALA A 177 -0.10 -5.89 -7.42
CA ALA A 177 -0.26 -5.45 -8.79
C ALA A 177 -1.49 -4.56 -8.95
N GLN A 178 -1.62 -3.92 -10.12
CA GLN A 178 -2.70 -2.98 -10.46
C GLN A 178 -2.82 -1.83 -9.44
N LEU A 179 -1.70 -1.30 -8.97
CA LEU A 179 -1.69 -0.12 -8.10
C LEU A 179 -1.99 1.13 -8.92
N ASN A 180 -3.04 1.88 -8.58
CA ASN A 180 -3.46 3.07 -9.31
C ASN A 180 -2.48 4.24 -9.21
N VAL A 181 -1.41 4.24 -10.01
CA VAL A 181 -0.39 5.29 -10.00
C VAL A 181 -0.03 5.73 -11.41
N ALA A 182 0.29 7.00 -11.59
CA ALA A 182 0.73 7.56 -12.86
C ALA A 182 2.22 7.26 -13.09
N MET A 183 2.59 7.06 -14.35
CA MET A 183 3.98 7.06 -14.81
C MET A 183 4.22 8.16 -15.86
N GLY A 184 5.48 8.53 -16.05
CA GLY A 184 5.90 9.62 -16.91
C GLY A 184 6.78 10.63 -16.16
N HIS A 185 7.11 11.74 -16.82
CA HIS A 185 7.87 12.82 -16.20
C HIS A 185 6.96 13.97 -15.69
N SER A 186 7.25 14.44 -14.48
CA SER A 186 6.72 15.70 -13.93
C SER A 186 7.76 16.30 -12.97
N PRO A 187 7.73 17.62 -12.68
CA PRO A 187 8.68 18.23 -11.76
C PRO A 187 8.64 17.66 -10.33
N VAL A 188 7.50 17.09 -9.93
CA VAL A 188 7.32 16.42 -8.62
C VAL A 188 7.61 14.92 -8.70
N GLY A 189 7.75 14.37 -9.91
CA GLY A 189 8.02 12.96 -10.20
C GLY A 189 6.78 12.07 -10.26
N ALA A 190 7.01 10.78 -10.47
CA ALA A 190 6.05 9.73 -10.18
C ALA A 190 6.48 8.96 -8.92
N TRP A 191 5.53 8.54 -8.10
CA TRP A 191 5.79 7.74 -6.92
C TRP A 191 4.59 6.86 -6.60
N GLY A 192 4.88 5.69 -6.04
CA GLY A 192 3.88 4.70 -5.76
C GLY A 192 4.50 3.45 -5.16
N GLY A 193 3.80 2.83 -4.23
CA GLY A 193 4.25 1.61 -3.59
C GLY A 193 3.27 1.07 -2.58
N TRP A 194 3.68 -0.01 -1.95
CA TRP A 194 2.89 -0.72 -0.97
C TRP A 194 3.74 -1.17 0.21
N THR A 195 3.08 -1.40 1.34
CA THR A 195 3.69 -1.99 2.54
C THR A 195 2.71 -2.97 3.16
N LEU A 196 3.15 -4.20 3.32
CA LEU A 196 2.49 -5.23 4.11
C LEU A 196 3.08 -5.21 5.52
N VAL A 197 2.26 -4.95 6.53
CA VAL A 197 2.64 -5.03 7.95
C VAL A 197 2.00 -6.28 8.54
N VAL A 198 2.80 -7.14 9.17
CA VAL A 198 2.35 -8.41 9.73
C VAL A 198 2.72 -8.50 11.20
N VAL A 199 1.72 -8.69 12.06
CA VAL A 199 1.90 -9.05 13.45
C VAL A 199 1.83 -10.57 13.55
N TYR A 200 2.84 -11.18 14.17
CA TYR A 200 2.94 -12.63 14.29
C TYR A 200 3.21 -13.05 15.74
N GLU A 201 2.75 -14.24 16.07
CA GLU A 201 3.01 -14.96 17.31
C GLU A 201 4.03 -16.06 17.06
N HIS A 202 4.96 -16.26 17.99
CA HIS A 202 5.95 -17.31 17.96
C HIS A 202 6.29 -17.74 19.41
N PRO A 203 6.13 -19.03 19.78
CA PRO A 203 6.29 -19.49 21.16
C PRO A 203 7.64 -19.14 21.80
N ASP A 204 8.73 -19.19 21.03
CA ASP A 204 10.09 -18.89 21.55
C ASP A 204 10.46 -17.39 21.53
N ALA A 205 9.57 -16.53 21.03
CA ALA A 205 9.80 -15.08 21.07
C ALA A 205 9.49 -14.54 22.48
N PRO A 206 10.08 -13.41 22.91
CA PRO A 206 9.72 -12.81 24.19
C PRO A 206 8.28 -12.26 24.16
N LEU A 207 7.64 -12.23 25.33
CA LEU A 207 6.34 -11.60 25.51
C LEU A 207 6.46 -10.09 25.30
N ARG A 208 5.61 -9.52 24.45
CA ARG A 208 5.60 -8.08 24.12
C ARG A 208 4.18 -7.56 24.03
N THR A 209 4.01 -6.28 24.33
CA THR A 209 2.85 -5.52 23.87
C THR A 209 3.14 -5.03 22.46
N LEU A 210 2.38 -5.50 21.48
CA LEU A 210 2.48 -5.11 20.08
C LEU A 210 1.28 -4.23 19.75
N SER A 211 1.52 -3.09 19.11
CA SER A 211 0.45 -2.20 18.65
C SER A 211 0.73 -1.67 17.26
N LEU A 212 -0.29 -1.65 16.42
CA LEU A 212 -0.30 -0.99 15.11
C LEU A 212 -1.17 0.25 15.19
N TRP A 213 -0.58 1.38 14.80
CA TRP A 213 -1.27 2.65 14.67
C TRP A 213 -1.06 3.17 13.25
N ASP A 214 -2.10 3.70 12.64
CA ASP A 214 -2.00 4.33 11.34
C ASP A 214 -2.87 5.58 11.25
N GLY A 215 -2.60 6.38 10.23
CA GLY A 215 -3.26 7.63 9.92
C GLY A 215 -2.60 8.26 8.71
N TRP A 216 -3.21 9.32 8.20
CA TRP A 216 -2.73 10.07 7.06
C TRP A 216 -3.04 11.53 7.27
N ARG A 217 -2.04 12.38 7.12
CA ARG A 217 -2.23 13.83 7.07
C ARG A 217 -1.25 14.41 6.08
N THR A 218 -1.66 15.50 5.46
CA THR A 218 -0.76 16.27 4.61
C THR A 218 0.08 17.17 5.50
N VAL A 219 1.39 17.25 5.24
CA VAL A 219 2.24 18.24 5.88
C VAL A 219 2.16 19.50 5.02
N GLY A 220 1.52 20.55 5.54
CA GLY A 220 1.55 21.87 4.93
C GLY A 220 2.84 22.63 5.27
N ASP A 221 3.18 23.61 4.44
CA ASP A 221 4.14 24.66 4.80
C ASP A 221 3.65 25.30 6.10
N HIS A 222 4.46 25.21 7.15
CA HIS A 222 4.13 25.85 8.41
C HIS A 222 4.29 27.36 8.22
N GLY A 223 3.21 28.05 7.89
CA GLY A 223 3.05 29.45 8.26
C GLY A 223 3.29 29.55 9.78
N GLY A 224 4.38 30.22 10.17
CA GLY A 224 4.83 30.28 11.55
C GLY A 224 3.70 30.68 12.52
N GLY A 225 3.43 29.82 13.51
CA GLY A 225 2.38 30.03 14.49
C GLY A 225 2.34 28.95 15.58
N ALA A 226 3.30 29.01 16.49
CA ALA A 226 3.30 28.53 17.89
C ALA A 226 2.58 27.19 18.27
N GLY A 227 3.40 26.21 18.65
CA GLY A 227 3.26 25.50 19.93
C GLY A 227 2.25 24.33 20.02
N GLY A 228 2.60 23.18 19.42
CA GLY A 228 1.97 21.89 19.74
C GLY A 228 2.95 20.98 20.47
N ALA A 229 2.75 20.77 21.77
CA ALA A 229 3.61 19.96 22.62
C ALA A 229 3.64 18.49 22.18
N SER A 230 4.84 17.89 22.23
CA SER A 230 5.04 16.44 22.08
C SER A 230 4.33 15.68 23.22
N PRO A 231 3.66 14.54 22.94
CA PRO A 231 3.19 13.67 24.01
C PRO A 231 4.39 13.00 24.70
N PRO A 232 4.36 12.83 26.03
CA PRO A 232 5.43 12.16 26.77
C PRO A 232 5.46 10.66 26.44
N ASN A 233 6.66 10.16 26.19
CA ASN A 233 6.95 8.73 26.10
C ASN A 233 6.49 8.02 27.39
N SER A 234 5.78 6.90 27.23
CA SER A 234 5.60 5.86 28.24
C SER A 234 6.25 4.58 27.75
#